data_AF-A0A521UY62-F1
#
_entry.id   AF-A0A521UY62-F1
#
_cell.length_a   1.000
_cell.length_b   1.000
_cell.length_c   1.000
_cell.angle_alpha   90.00
_cell.angle_beta   90.00
_cell.angle_gamma   90.00
#
_symmetry.space_group_name_H-M   'P 1'
#
loop_
_entity.id
_entity.type
_entity.pdbx_description
1 polymer ?
#
loop_
_entity_poly.entity_id
_entity_poly.type
_entity_poly.pdbx_seq_one_letter_code
_entity_poly.pdbx_strand_id
1 'polypeptide(L)'
;MCPDGKLLASASRDDTVFLWDVSTRQRIDPPLKGYAVAFSPDGGTLASSTFNGTVLLWDLTTLEPLDPPLYSYYDEYMDHLVFSPDGYVLAADGRDGTILVWDVATHEQLSHAGSGHTANVTSLAYGIFGDIASGSEDTTIIWRDQTLHRHTATVSSLAFSPDGDFLASGSADKTVIVWDVSRWDEPALPESPLVGHAAPVTSVAFSADGEVLASGSADTTVILWDAWPTAAMNNPDPLTLDAATIQAWLTRACRIANRNLTHAEWAQYMGDEPYRKTCEQWEEGK
;
A
#
# COMPACT_ATOMS: atom_id res chain seq x y z
N MET A 1 10.47 5.24 4.64
CA MET A 1 10.67 5.77 6.02
C MET A 1 9.99 4.80 6.96
N CYS A 2 10.52 4.59 8.16
CA CYS A 2 9.85 3.76 9.17
C CYS A 2 8.51 4.39 9.57
N PRO A 3 7.45 3.61 9.87
CA PRO A 3 6.15 4.14 10.28
C PRO A 3 6.19 5.11 11.47
N ASP A 4 7.14 4.94 12.39
CA ASP A 4 7.31 5.83 13.53
C ASP A 4 8.10 7.12 13.22
N GLY A 5 8.58 7.27 11.98
CA GLY A 5 9.32 8.43 11.49
C GLY A 5 10.74 8.59 12.05
N LYS A 6 11.24 7.65 12.87
CA LYS A 6 12.56 7.77 13.51
C LYS A 6 13.70 7.26 12.64
N LEU A 7 13.41 6.27 11.79
CA LEU A 7 14.38 5.67 10.89
C LEU A 7 14.05 5.98 9.42
N LEU A 8 15.10 6.25 8.67
CA LEU A 8 15.08 6.32 7.21
C LEU A 8 16.03 5.26 6.66
N ALA A 9 15.58 4.51 5.66
CA ALA A 9 16.43 3.63 4.88
C ALA A 9 16.67 4.26 3.50
N SER A 10 17.90 4.16 3.02
CA SER A 10 18.27 4.48 1.64
C SER A 10 18.99 3.29 1.03
N ALA A 11 18.49 2.80 -0.11
CA ALA A 11 19.12 1.73 -0.87
C ALA A 11 19.81 2.29 -2.12
N SER A 12 20.83 1.58 -2.60
CA SER A 12 21.69 2.02 -3.69
C SER A 12 21.94 0.90 -4.69
N ARG A 13 22.30 1.28 -5.93
CA ARG A 13 22.60 0.35 -7.02
C ARG A 13 23.87 -0.48 -6.80
N ASP A 14 24.61 -0.25 -5.72
CA ASP A 14 25.77 -1.02 -5.30
C ASP A 14 25.43 -2.09 -4.25
N ASP A 15 24.14 -2.47 -4.14
CA ASP A 15 23.64 -3.51 -3.24
C ASP A 15 23.82 -3.16 -1.76
N THR A 16 23.87 -1.87 -1.45
CA THR A 16 24.07 -1.34 -0.11
C THR A 16 22.84 -0.55 0.36
N VAL A 17 22.41 -0.87 1.58
CA VAL A 17 21.35 -0.17 2.30
C VAL A 17 21.94 0.53 3.52
N PHE A 18 21.71 1.83 3.63
CA PHE A 18 22.04 2.62 4.81
C PHE A 18 20.80 2.93 5.61
N LEU A 19 20.91 2.77 6.93
CA LEU A 19 19.95 3.27 7.90
C LEU A 19 20.41 4.61 8.47
N TRP A 20 19.45 5.49 8.70
CA TRP A 20 19.67 6.84 9.20
C TRP A 20 18.72 7.10 10.36
N ASP A 21 19.27 7.58 11.47
CA ASP A 21 18.45 8.15 12.54
C ASP A 21 18.05 9.56 12.12
N VAL A 22 16.74 9.79 12.00
CA VAL A 22 16.17 11.05 11.51
C VAL A 22 16.41 12.19 12.51
N SER A 23 16.45 11.89 13.80
CA SER A 23 16.62 12.89 14.86
C SER A 23 18.06 13.39 14.95
N THR A 24 19.04 12.49 14.87
CA THR A 24 20.48 12.81 14.96
C THR A 24 21.08 13.12 13.59
N ARG A 25 20.40 12.71 12.50
CA ARG A 25 20.86 12.80 11.11
C ARG A 25 22.16 12.04 10.87
N GLN A 26 22.39 10.99 11.68
CA GLN A 26 23.57 10.15 11.58
C GLN A 26 23.21 8.81 10.95
N ARG A 27 24.17 8.25 10.22
CA ARG A 27 24.11 6.90 9.69
C ARG A 27 24.29 5.89 10.82
N ILE A 28 23.50 4.84 10.79
CA ILE A 28 23.62 3.66 11.65
C ILE A 28 24.45 2.63 10.89
N ASP A 29 25.53 2.16 11.51
CA ASP A 29 26.45 1.14 10.98
C ASP A 29 26.26 -0.19 11.75
N PRO A 30 26.53 -1.36 11.12
CA PRO A 30 27.02 -1.53 9.75
C PRO A 30 25.93 -1.32 8.68
N PRO A 31 26.31 -1.04 7.42
CA PRO A 31 25.36 -1.05 6.32
C PRO A 31 24.75 -2.44 6.12
N LEU A 32 23.50 -2.45 5.67
CA LEU A 32 22.78 -3.66 5.28
C LEU A 32 22.95 -3.90 3.78
N LYS A 33 22.53 -5.06 3.30
CA LYS A 33 22.63 -5.45 1.90
C LYS A 33 21.29 -5.29 1.19
N GLY A 34 21.28 -4.76 -0.03
CA GLY A 34 20.11 -4.73 -0.90
C GLY A 34 20.02 -3.52 -1.83
N TYR A 35 19.05 -3.59 -2.74
CA TYR A 35 18.76 -2.69 -3.85
C TYR A 35 17.44 -1.94 -3.66
N ALA A 36 16.35 -2.65 -3.31
CA ALA A 36 15.09 -2.05 -2.88
C ALA A 36 14.87 -2.32 -1.38
N VAL A 37 14.05 -1.50 -0.72
CA VAL A 37 13.79 -1.62 0.72
C VAL A 37 12.34 -1.31 1.07
N ALA A 38 11.82 -1.99 2.08
CA ALA A 38 10.52 -1.71 2.69
C ALA A 38 10.57 -1.94 4.20
N PHE A 39 10.00 -1.04 4.99
CA PHE A 39 9.79 -1.25 6.42
C PHE A 39 8.49 -2.02 6.64
N SER A 40 8.47 -2.93 7.61
CA SER A 40 7.22 -3.51 8.10
C SER A 40 6.35 -2.45 8.80
N PRO A 41 5.02 -2.64 8.85
CA PRO A 41 4.10 -1.67 9.46
C PRO A 41 4.35 -1.43 10.95
N ASP A 42 4.87 -2.42 11.67
CA ASP A 42 5.26 -2.29 13.08
C ASP A 42 6.63 -1.62 13.28
N GLY A 43 7.38 -1.38 12.20
CA GLY A 43 8.72 -0.81 12.23
C GLY A 43 9.80 -1.72 12.82
N GLY A 44 9.49 -2.99 13.11
CA GLY A 44 10.43 -3.95 13.68
C GLY A 44 11.31 -4.64 12.65
N THR A 45 10.86 -4.74 11.41
CA THR A 45 11.51 -5.48 10.33
C THR A 45 11.76 -4.56 9.13
N LEU A 46 12.90 -4.75 8.48
CA LEU A 46 13.19 -4.19 7.16
C LEU A 46 13.32 -5.32 6.16
N ALA A 47 12.62 -5.26 5.04
CA ALA A 47 12.90 -6.10 3.89
C ALA A 47 13.84 -5.38 2.94
N SER A 48 14.79 -6.11 2.35
CA SER A 48 15.60 -5.64 1.23
C SER A 48 15.76 -6.69 0.14
N SER A 49 15.67 -6.30 -1.12
CA SER A 49 15.89 -7.19 -2.27
C SER A 49 17.34 -7.10 -2.71
N THR A 50 17.96 -8.17 -3.17
CA THR A 50 19.33 -8.17 -3.67
C THR A 50 19.38 -8.31 -5.19
N PHE A 51 20.55 -8.10 -5.79
CA PHE A 51 20.73 -8.25 -7.25
C PHE A 51 20.44 -9.64 -7.81
N ASN A 52 20.54 -10.67 -6.98
CA ASN A 52 20.33 -12.08 -7.34
C ASN A 52 18.92 -12.58 -6.96
N GLY A 53 17.93 -11.70 -6.83
CA GLY A 53 16.54 -12.08 -6.59
C GLY A 53 16.26 -12.71 -5.22
N THR A 54 17.13 -12.45 -4.23
CA THR A 54 16.90 -12.88 -2.86
C THR A 54 16.33 -11.70 -2.07
N VAL A 55 15.33 -11.96 -1.22
CA VAL A 55 14.86 -10.95 -0.27
C VAL A 55 15.40 -11.30 1.12
N LEU A 56 16.07 -10.34 1.73
CA LEU A 56 16.58 -10.40 3.09
C LEU A 56 15.61 -9.66 4.00
N LEU A 57 15.24 -10.30 5.10
CA LEU A 57 14.52 -9.66 6.19
C LEU A 57 15.53 -9.34 7.29
N TRP A 58 15.44 -8.16 7.89
CA TRP A 58 16.35 -7.68 8.92
C TRP A 58 15.56 -7.32 10.16
N ASP A 59 15.98 -7.82 11.32
CA ASP A 59 15.50 -7.33 12.61
C ASP A 59 16.16 -5.97 12.88
N LEU A 60 15.37 -4.91 13.03
CA LEU A 60 15.89 -3.55 13.21
C LEU A 60 16.39 -3.26 14.64
N THR A 61 16.12 -4.14 15.58
CA THR A 61 16.64 -4.08 16.95
C THR A 61 18.06 -4.64 17.01
N THR A 62 18.32 -5.76 16.32
CA THR A 62 19.63 -6.43 16.32
C THR A 62 20.50 -6.07 15.12
N LEU A 63 19.89 -5.59 14.02
CA LEU A 63 20.49 -5.41 12.69
C LEU A 63 21.05 -6.71 12.10
N GLU A 64 20.49 -7.85 12.51
CA GLU A 64 20.84 -9.16 11.97
C GLU A 64 19.78 -9.64 10.95
N PRO A 65 20.19 -10.41 9.92
CA PRO A 65 19.25 -11.00 8.99
C PRO A 65 18.42 -12.09 9.67
N LEU A 66 17.13 -12.16 9.35
CA LEU A 66 16.23 -13.23 9.71
C LEU A 66 16.39 -14.36 8.69
N ASP A 67 17.01 -15.46 9.10
CA ASP A 67 17.24 -16.64 8.26
C ASP A 67 16.08 -17.65 8.33
N PRO A 68 15.81 -18.40 7.25
CA PRO A 68 16.47 -18.32 5.93
C PRO A 68 16.00 -17.09 5.14
N PRO A 69 16.75 -16.60 4.14
CA PRO A 69 16.23 -15.52 3.30
C PRO A 69 15.05 -16.02 2.44
N LEU A 70 14.26 -15.09 1.91
CA LEU A 70 13.18 -15.43 0.99
C LEU A 70 13.77 -15.59 -0.41
N TYR A 71 13.79 -16.84 -0.87
CA TYR A 71 14.29 -17.18 -2.19
C TYR A 71 13.20 -16.93 -3.23
N SER A 72 13.58 -16.27 -4.32
CA SER A 72 12.86 -16.41 -5.58
C SER A 72 13.47 -17.55 -6.39
N TYR A 73 12.71 -18.04 -7.37
CA TYR A 73 13.26 -18.95 -8.38
C TYR A 73 14.00 -18.21 -9.50
N TYR A 74 14.11 -16.88 -9.41
CA TYR A 74 14.79 -16.02 -10.37
C TYR A 74 16.20 -15.65 -9.87
N ASP A 75 17.07 -15.33 -10.82
CA ASP A 75 18.41 -14.79 -10.57
C ASP A 75 18.50 -13.34 -11.06
N GLU A 76 17.47 -12.53 -10.77
CA GLU A 76 17.39 -11.10 -11.10
C GLU A 76 16.79 -10.30 -9.93
N TYR A 77 17.13 -9.01 -9.83
CA TYR A 77 16.63 -8.13 -8.76
C TYR A 77 15.13 -7.89 -8.86
N MET A 78 14.54 -7.67 -7.70
CA MET A 78 13.17 -7.17 -7.56
C MET A 78 13.20 -5.66 -7.32
N ASP A 79 12.40 -4.93 -8.08
CA ASP A 79 12.42 -3.47 -8.07
C ASP A 79 11.63 -2.87 -6.90
N HIS A 80 10.53 -3.51 -6.48
CA HIS A 80 9.72 -3.04 -5.35
C HIS A 80 9.45 -4.14 -4.34
N LEU A 81 9.34 -3.71 -3.09
CA LEU A 81 8.99 -4.53 -1.94
C LEU A 81 7.89 -3.82 -1.19
N VAL A 82 6.87 -4.56 -0.76
CA VAL A 82 5.79 -3.99 0.03
C VAL A 82 5.24 -5.02 1.00
N PHE A 83 5.12 -4.63 2.26
CA PHE A 83 4.47 -5.43 3.30
C PHE A 83 2.96 -5.23 3.25
N SER A 84 2.21 -6.27 3.58
CA SER A 84 0.81 -6.15 3.93
C SER A 84 0.63 -5.24 5.14
N PRO A 85 -0.53 -4.58 5.30
CA PRO A 85 -0.79 -3.68 6.42
C PRO A 85 -0.67 -4.33 7.82
N ASP A 86 -0.89 -5.64 7.90
CA ASP A 86 -0.74 -6.45 9.11
C ASP A 86 0.70 -6.98 9.31
N GLY A 87 1.59 -6.79 8.32
CA GLY A 87 2.99 -7.20 8.36
C GLY A 87 3.24 -8.70 8.17
N TYR A 88 2.20 -9.52 8.00
CA TYR A 88 2.35 -10.98 7.88
C TYR A 88 2.74 -11.44 6.48
N VAL A 89 2.55 -10.60 5.46
CA VAL A 89 2.79 -10.93 4.07
C VAL A 89 3.73 -9.91 3.46
N LEU A 90 4.66 -10.38 2.63
CA LEU A 90 5.52 -9.53 1.81
C LEU A 90 5.25 -9.84 0.34
N ALA A 91 5.08 -8.81 -0.48
CA ALA A 91 5.10 -8.95 -1.94
C ALA A 91 6.32 -8.27 -2.55
N ALA A 92 6.82 -8.86 -3.62
CA ALA A 92 7.86 -8.30 -4.47
C ALA A 92 7.52 -8.54 -5.93
N ASP A 93 7.87 -7.58 -6.79
CA ASP A 93 7.74 -7.71 -8.23
C ASP A 93 9.07 -7.92 -8.93
N GLY A 94 9.03 -8.73 -9.98
CA GLY A 94 10.13 -8.97 -10.90
C GLY A 94 9.90 -8.32 -12.27
N ARG A 95 10.98 -8.23 -13.04
CA ARG A 95 11.01 -7.58 -14.35
C ARG A 95 10.17 -8.29 -15.42
N ASP A 96 9.70 -9.50 -15.20
CA ASP A 96 8.91 -10.26 -16.19
C ASP A 96 7.39 -10.17 -15.99
N GLY A 97 6.93 -9.28 -15.09
CA GLY A 97 5.51 -9.14 -14.76
C GLY A 97 5.06 -10.03 -13.61
N THR A 98 5.97 -10.84 -13.04
CA THR A 98 5.65 -11.75 -11.94
C THR A 98 5.65 -11.02 -10.60
N ILE A 99 4.67 -11.36 -9.77
CA ILE A 99 4.58 -10.91 -8.38
C ILE A 99 4.68 -12.14 -7.48
N LEU A 100 5.67 -12.11 -6.61
CA LEU A 100 5.90 -13.16 -5.62
C LEU A 100 5.41 -12.68 -4.26
N VAL A 101 4.79 -13.60 -3.52
CA VAL A 101 4.19 -13.33 -2.23
C VAL A 101 4.68 -14.36 -1.22
N TRP A 102 5.19 -13.90 -0.09
CA TRP A 102 5.68 -14.76 1.00
C TRP A 102 4.96 -14.47 2.31
N ASP A 103 4.81 -15.51 3.11
CA ASP A 103 4.54 -15.38 4.53
C ASP A 103 5.82 -14.96 5.24
N VAL A 104 5.75 -13.87 6.00
CA VAL A 104 6.90 -13.25 6.67
C VAL A 104 7.37 -14.08 7.87
N ALA A 105 6.49 -14.87 8.50
CA ALA A 105 6.82 -15.63 9.70
C ALA A 105 7.36 -17.03 9.36
N THR A 106 6.78 -17.70 8.36
CA THR A 106 7.19 -19.04 7.93
C THR A 106 8.25 -19.02 6.84
N HIS A 107 8.41 -17.88 6.16
CA HIS A 107 9.30 -17.69 5.01
C HIS A 107 8.88 -18.56 3.81
N GLU A 108 7.65 -19.07 3.81
CA GLU A 108 7.10 -19.86 2.72
C GLU A 108 6.51 -18.94 1.64
N GLN A 109 6.74 -19.30 0.39
CA GLN A 109 6.09 -18.63 -0.74
C GLN A 109 4.62 -19.06 -0.80
N LEU A 110 3.70 -18.12 -0.59
CA LEU A 110 2.25 -18.37 -0.50
C LEU A 110 1.62 -18.54 -1.88
N SER A 111 2.05 -17.73 -2.85
CA SER A 111 1.57 -17.83 -4.22
C SER A 111 2.53 -17.19 -5.21
N HIS A 112 2.36 -17.55 -6.48
CA HIS A 112 2.67 -16.66 -7.57
C HIS A 112 1.36 -15.89 -7.77
N ALA A 113 1.30 -14.61 -7.42
CA ALA A 113 0.21 -13.78 -7.91
C ALA A 113 0.43 -13.69 -9.43
N GLY A 114 -0.23 -14.61 -10.15
CA GLY A 114 0.19 -15.07 -11.46
C GLY A 114 0.17 -13.97 -12.51
N SER A 115 1.27 -13.89 -13.25
CA SER A 115 1.40 -13.68 -14.70
C SER A 115 0.21 -13.07 -15.47
N GLY A 116 -0.38 -11.98 -14.98
CA GLY A 116 -1.36 -11.23 -15.75
C GLY A 116 -0.69 -10.11 -16.54
N HIS A 117 0.39 -9.56 -16.00
CA HIS A 117 1.17 -8.55 -16.70
C HIS A 117 2.00 -9.19 -17.82
N THR A 118 2.03 -8.53 -18.97
CA THR A 118 2.80 -8.96 -20.14
C THR A 118 4.13 -8.20 -20.29
N ALA A 119 4.40 -7.29 -19.35
CA ALA A 119 5.61 -6.49 -19.24
C ALA A 119 5.96 -6.25 -17.77
N ASN A 120 7.06 -5.52 -17.53
CA ASN A 120 7.58 -5.24 -16.18
C ASN A 120 6.50 -4.59 -15.30
N VAL A 121 6.37 -5.07 -14.07
CA VAL A 121 5.66 -4.34 -13.02
C VAL A 121 6.49 -3.12 -12.64
N THR A 122 5.83 -1.99 -12.49
CA THR A 122 6.45 -0.68 -12.23
C THR A 122 6.01 -0.11 -10.89
N SER A 123 4.97 -0.68 -10.28
CA SER A 123 4.49 -0.25 -8.98
C SER A 123 3.62 -1.34 -8.33
N LEU A 124 3.86 -1.58 -7.04
CA LEU A 124 3.00 -2.36 -6.17
C LEU A 124 2.39 -1.46 -5.10
N ALA A 125 1.13 -1.69 -4.77
CA ALA A 125 0.45 -1.07 -3.63
C ALA A 125 -0.37 -2.12 -2.89
N TYR A 126 -0.28 -2.12 -1.55
CA TYR A 126 -1.16 -2.92 -0.69
C TYR A 126 -2.34 -2.08 -0.22
N GLY A 127 -3.55 -2.63 -0.37
CA GLY A 127 -4.75 -2.09 0.23
C GLY A 127 -4.89 -2.54 1.68
N ILE A 128 -5.65 -1.78 2.48
CA ILE A 128 -5.82 -2.05 3.91
C ILE A 128 -6.50 -3.39 4.22
N PHE A 129 -7.15 -4.01 3.23
CA PHE A 129 -7.82 -5.32 3.36
C PHE A 129 -6.93 -6.50 2.92
N GLY A 130 -5.65 -6.26 2.64
CA GLY A 130 -4.69 -7.29 2.23
C GLY A 130 -4.64 -7.57 0.73
N ASP A 131 -5.41 -6.82 -0.08
CA ASP A 131 -5.33 -6.91 -1.54
C ASP A 131 -4.08 -6.21 -2.07
N ILE A 132 -3.49 -6.75 -3.13
CA ILE A 132 -2.38 -6.14 -3.85
C ILE A 132 -2.90 -5.58 -5.17
N ALA A 133 -2.56 -4.34 -5.48
CA ALA A 133 -2.68 -3.76 -6.81
C ALA A 133 -1.28 -3.62 -7.43
N SER A 134 -1.16 -3.99 -8.70
CA SER A 134 0.07 -3.88 -9.48
C SER A 134 -0.17 -3.11 -10.77
N GLY A 135 0.75 -2.19 -11.09
CA GLY A 135 0.76 -1.43 -12.33
C GLY A 135 1.95 -1.84 -13.17
N SER A 136 1.81 -1.77 -14.50
CA SER A 136 2.82 -2.29 -15.43
C SER A 136 3.09 -1.39 -16.64
N GLU A 137 4.24 -1.63 -17.27
CA GLU A 137 4.60 -1.11 -18.59
C GLU A 137 3.60 -1.50 -19.68
N ASP A 138 2.86 -2.59 -19.50
CA ASP A 138 1.82 -3.06 -20.42
C ASP A 138 0.52 -2.24 -20.40
N THR A 139 0.51 -1.11 -19.68
CA THR A 139 -0.61 -0.16 -19.52
C THR A 139 -1.73 -0.62 -18.58
N THR A 140 -1.62 -1.82 -18.00
CA THR A 140 -2.67 -2.40 -17.17
C THR A 140 -2.41 -2.22 -15.69
N ILE A 141 -3.50 -2.27 -14.92
CA ILE A 141 -3.47 -2.46 -13.48
C ILE A 141 -4.13 -3.80 -13.20
N ILE A 142 -3.51 -4.63 -12.37
CA ILE A 142 -4.11 -5.87 -11.89
C ILE A 142 -4.40 -5.72 -10.41
N TRP A 143 -5.63 -6.02 -10.03
CA TRP A 143 -6.10 -5.94 -8.65
C TRP A 143 -7.29 -6.88 -8.47
N ARG A 144 -7.26 -7.74 -7.44
CA ARG A 144 -8.29 -8.76 -7.16
C ARG A 144 -8.70 -9.60 -8.39
N ASP A 145 -7.72 -10.15 -9.09
CA ASP A 145 -7.90 -10.94 -10.33
C ASP A 145 -8.61 -10.20 -11.49
N GLN A 146 -8.75 -8.87 -11.40
CA GLN A 146 -9.27 -8.03 -12.47
C GLN A 146 -8.12 -7.29 -13.17
N THR A 147 -8.23 -7.17 -14.50
CA THR A 147 -7.32 -6.34 -15.29
C THR A 147 -8.03 -5.06 -15.73
N LEU A 148 -7.48 -3.92 -15.33
CA LEU A 148 -8.01 -2.59 -15.63
C LEU A 148 -7.21 -1.97 -16.79
N HIS A 149 -7.90 -1.55 -17.85
CA HIS A 149 -7.30 -1.12 -19.13
C HIS A 149 -7.57 0.36 -19.49
N ARG A 150 -7.71 1.27 -18.52
CA ARG A 150 -8.05 2.67 -18.84
C ARG A 150 -6.85 3.52 -19.23
N HIS A 151 -5.66 3.20 -18.74
CA HIS A 151 -4.46 3.93 -19.13
C HIS A 151 -4.03 3.58 -20.56
N THR A 152 -3.46 4.55 -21.25
CA THR A 152 -3.02 4.38 -22.66
C THR A 152 -1.50 4.29 -22.80
N ALA A 153 -0.78 4.36 -21.69
CA ALA A 153 0.66 4.14 -21.58
C ALA A 153 1.00 3.54 -20.20
N THR A 154 2.29 3.25 -19.98
CA THR A 154 2.84 2.68 -18.75
C THR A 154 2.21 3.29 -17.50
N VAL A 155 1.66 2.44 -16.63
CA VAL A 155 1.27 2.85 -15.28
C VAL A 155 2.57 3.00 -14.51
N SER A 156 2.83 4.16 -13.90
CA SER A 156 4.13 4.43 -13.26
C SER A 156 4.08 4.32 -11.75
N SER A 157 2.91 4.48 -11.15
CA SER A 157 2.75 4.55 -9.70
C SER A 157 1.31 4.26 -9.30
N LEU A 158 1.16 3.50 -8.22
CA LEU A 158 -0.10 3.20 -7.55
C LEU A 158 -0.04 3.63 -6.09
N ALA A 159 -1.17 4.08 -5.55
CA ALA A 159 -1.32 4.37 -4.13
C ALA A 159 -2.76 4.12 -3.67
N PHE A 160 -2.96 3.31 -2.63
CA PHE A 160 -4.25 3.24 -1.95
C PHE A 160 -4.45 4.46 -1.04
N SER A 161 -5.70 4.91 -0.89
CA SER A 161 -6.05 5.88 0.14
C SER A 161 -5.91 5.24 1.53
N PRO A 162 -5.59 6.02 2.57
CA PRO A 162 -5.43 5.48 3.93
C PRO A 162 -6.68 4.78 4.47
N ASP A 163 -7.86 5.17 3.98
CA ASP A 163 -9.12 4.53 4.33
C ASP A 163 -9.51 3.34 3.46
N GLY A 164 -8.71 3.03 2.43
CA GLY A 164 -8.92 1.88 1.55
C GLY A 164 -10.10 1.99 0.62
N ASP A 165 -10.76 3.14 0.54
CA ASP A 165 -11.91 3.35 -0.34
C ASP A 165 -11.48 3.68 -1.77
N PHE A 166 -10.24 4.14 -1.98
CA PHE A 166 -9.73 4.52 -3.29
C PHE A 166 -8.35 3.93 -3.59
N LEU A 167 -8.12 3.66 -4.88
CA LEU A 167 -6.79 3.42 -5.45
C LEU A 167 -6.51 4.54 -6.45
N ALA A 168 -5.37 5.19 -6.40
CA ALA A 168 -4.91 6.13 -7.41
C ALA A 168 -3.85 5.49 -8.29
N SER A 169 -3.88 5.79 -9.59
CA SER A 169 -2.88 5.38 -10.56
C SER A 169 -2.40 6.57 -11.40
N GLY A 170 -1.08 6.78 -11.43
CA GLY A 170 -0.42 7.71 -12.33
C GLY A 170 0.16 6.99 -13.54
N SER A 171 0.13 7.62 -14.71
CA SER A 171 0.65 7.02 -15.94
C SER A 171 1.48 7.98 -16.80
N ALA A 172 2.31 7.36 -17.64
CA ALA A 172 3.02 8.02 -18.72
C ALA A 172 2.10 8.65 -19.78
N ASP A 173 0.80 8.34 -19.77
CA ASP A 173 -0.22 9.01 -20.59
C ASP A 173 -0.57 10.42 -20.07
N LYS A 174 0.11 10.87 -19.02
CA LYS A 174 0.01 12.20 -18.37
C LYS A 174 -1.24 12.37 -17.53
N THR A 175 -1.97 11.29 -17.27
CA THR A 175 -3.19 11.32 -16.47
C THR A 175 -3.00 10.63 -15.14
N VAL A 176 -3.87 11.00 -14.20
CA VAL A 176 -4.11 10.25 -12.97
C VAL A 176 -5.53 9.70 -13.02
N ILE A 177 -5.72 8.43 -12.74
CA ILE A 177 -7.05 7.82 -12.60
C ILE A 177 -7.20 7.40 -11.15
N VAL A 178 -8.37 7.64 -10.58
CA VAL A 178 -8.72 7.07 -9.28
C VAL A 178 -9.80 6.02 -9.47
N TRP A 179 -9.73 5.01 -8.63
CA TRP A 179 -10.55 3.82 -8.69
C TRP A 179 -11.31 3.69 -7.38
N ASP A 180 -12.61 3.47 -7.45
CA ASP A 180 -13.45 3.20 -6.27
C ASP A 180 -13.30 1.73 -5.89
N VAL A 181 -12.71 1.47 -4.73
CA VAL A 181 -12.44 0.11 -4.24
C VAL A 181 -13.72 -0.65 -3.89
N SER A 182 -14.80 0.07 -3.60
CA SER A 182 -16.11 -0.51 -3.27
C SER A 182 -16.91 -0.92 -4.51
N ARG A 183 -16.64 -0.31 -5.67
CA ARG A 183 -17.34 -0.54 -6.95
C ARG A 183 -16.41 -1.21 -7.96
N TRP A 184 -16.04 -2.45 -7.68
CA TRP A 184 -15.11 -3.21 -8.51
C TRP A 184 -15.66 -3.55 -9.91
N ASP A 185 -16.97 -3.42 -10.14
CA ASP A 185 -17.66 -3.65 -11.41
C ASP A 185 -17.79 -2.39 -12.30
N GLU A 186 -17.64 -1.18 -11.75
CA GLU A 186 -17.59 0.09 -12.49
C GLU A 186 -16.50 1.01 -11.89
N PRO A 187 -15.23 0.82 -12.30
CA PRO A 187 -14.16 0.90 -11.30
C PRO A 187 -13.43 2.23 -11.21
N ALA A 188 -13.69 3.25 -12.05
CA ALA A 188 -12.91 4.48 -12.08
C ALA A 188 -13.73 5.75 -11.80
N LEU A 189 -13.26 6.54 -10.83
CA LEU A 189 -13.75 7.88 -10.51
C LEU A 189 -12.67 8.95 -10.75
N PRO A 190 -13.05 10.12 -11.31
CA PRO A 190 -14.30 10.38 -12.00
C PRO A 190 -14.38 9.54 -13.30
N GLU A 191 -15.54 9.59 -13.97
CA GLU A 191 -15.69 8.98 -15.31
C GLU A 191 -14.60 9.44 -16.30
N SER A 192 -13.95 10.58 -16.04
CA SER A 192 -12.79 11.07 -16.80
C SER A 192 -11.52 11.07 -15.94
N PRO A 193 -10.35 10.72 -16.52
CA PRO A 193 -9.06 10.88 -15.84
C PRO A 193 -8.83 12.32 -15.38
N LEU A 194 -8.06 12.48 -14.31
CA LEU A 194 -7.52 13.77 -13.88
C LEU A 194 -6.43 14.19 -14.85
N VAL A 195 -6.65 15.34 -15.50
CA VAL A 195 -5.76 15.90 -16.53
C VAL A 195 -5.23 17.25 -16.06
N GLY A 196 -3.93 17.45 -16.20
CA GLY A 196 -3.28 18.73 -15.86
C GLY A 196 -1.78 18.74 -16.15
N HIS A 197 -1.12 17.59 -16.03
CA HIS A 197 0.31 17.46 -16.31
C HIS A 197 0.64 17.55 -17.81
N ALA A 198 1.78 18.15 -18.13
CA ALA A 198 2.28 18.29 -19.50
C ALA A 198 3.17 17.13 -19.96
N ALA A 199 3.67 16.33 -19.01
CA ALA A 199 4.54 15.19 -19.22
C ALA A 199 4.12 13.98 -18.34
N PRO A 200 4.72 12.78 -18.52
CA PRO A 200 4.41 11.58 -17.74
C PRO A 200 4.25 11.85 -16.25
N VAL A 201 3.14 11.38 -15.66
CA VAL A 201 3.05 11.28 -14.20
C VAL A 201 4.03 10.18 -13.78
N THR A 202 4.79 10.42 -12.73
CA THR A 202 5.83 9.49 -12.25
C THR A 202 5.55 9.00 -10.84
N SER A 203 4.72 9.69 -10.06
CA SER A 203 4.38 9.31 -8.69
C SER A 203 3.00 9.84 -8.32
N VAL A 204 2.25 9.04 -7.56
CA VAL A 204 1.02 9.45 -6.88
C VAL A 204 1.09 9.09 -5.40
N ALA A 205 0.51 9.91 -4.53
CA ALA A 205 0.43 9.65 -3.10
C ALA A 205 -0.78 10.35 -2.46
N PHE A 206 -1.52 9.64 -1.63
CA PHE A 206 -2.55 10.26 -0.79
C PHE A 206 -1.93 10.89 0.46
N SER A 207 -2.52 11.99 0.94
CA SER A 207 -2.26 12.51 2.29
C SER A 207 -2.71 11.50 3.34
N ALA A 208 -2.14 11.58 4.55
CA ALA A 208 -2.44 10.63 5.63
C ALA A 208 -3.90 10.69 6.12
N ASP A 209 -4.57 11.82 5.94
CA ASP A 209 -6.01 12.00 6.20
C ASP A 209 -6.91 11.58 5.01
N GLY A 210 -6.31 11.25 3.86
CA GLY A 210 -7.00 10.86 2.63
C GLY A 210 -7.69 12.01 1.89
N GLU A 211 -7.56 13.26 2.35
CA GLU A 211 -8.30 14.40 1.78
C GLU A 211 -7.63 15.01 0.55
N VAL A 212 -6.35 14.71 0.30
CA VAL A 212 -5.58 15.25 -0.80
C VAL A 212 -4.84 14.12 -1.52
N LEU A 213 -4.93 14.12 -2.85
CA LEU A 213 -4.07 13.32 -3.71
C LEU A 213 -3.00 14.22 -4.32
N ALA A 214 -1.72 13.84 -4.18
CA ALA A 214 -0.62 14.50 -4.85
C ALA A 214 -0.17 13.68 -6.06
N SER A 215 0.11 14.33 -7.18
CA SER A 215 0.75 13.72 -8.35
C SER A 215 2.00 14.49 -8.76
N GLY A 216 3.12 13.78 -8.89
CA GLY A 216 4.38 14.32 -9.40
C GLY A 216 4.61 13.89 -10.84
N SER A 217 5.18 14.77 -11.66
CA SER A 217 5.40 14.53 -13.09
C SER A 217 6.80 14.90 -13.54
N ALA A 218 7.22 14.27 -14.64
CA ALA A 218 8.41 14.62 -15.41
C ALA A 218 8.38 16.06 -15.97
N ASP A 219 7.23 16.75 -15.90
CA ASP A 219 7.12 18.18 -16.25
C ASP A 219 7.66 19.12 -15.15
N THR A 220 8.29 18.57 -14.11
CA THR A 220 8.88 19.26 -12.96
C THR A 220 7.86 19.89 -12.00
N THR A 221 6.58 19.50 -12.11
CA THR A 221 5.51 19.99 -11.24
C THR A 221 4.93 18.90 -10.35
N VAL A 222 4.34 19.35 -9.24
CA VAL A 222 3.43 18.54 -8.41
C VAL A 222 2.07 19.22 -8.46
N ILE A 223 1.02 18.44 -8.74
CA ILE A 223 -0.37 18.90 -8.67
C ILE A 223 -1.01 18.26 -7.44
N LEU A 224 -1.74 19.06 -6.67
CA LEU A 224 -2.58 18.61 -5.57
C LEU A 224 -4.03 18.60 -6.06
N TRP A 225 -4.69 17.48 -5.86
CA TRP A 225 -6.09 17.27 -6.17
C TRP A 225 -6.84 17.13 -4.85
N ASP A 226 -7.90 17.89 -4.67
CA ASP A 226 -8.85 17.61 -3.59
C ASP A 226 -9.38 16.19 -3.85
N ALA A 227 -9.16 15.29 -2.89
CA ALA A 227 -9.69 13.95 -2.98
C ALA A 227 -11.22 14.02 -2.99
N TRP A 228 -11.88 13.08 -3.66
CA TRP A 228 -13.33 13.03 -3.70
C TRP A 228 -13.86 13.10 -2.27
N PRO A 229 -14.89 13.91 -2.01
CA PRO A 229 -15.36 14.09 -0.66
C PRO A 229 -15.70 12.71 -0.09
N THR A 230 -15.05 12.38 1.01
CA THR A 230 -15.53 11.47 2.05
C THR A 230 -16.85 12.04 2.59
N ALA A 231 -17.86 12.20 1.74
CA ALA A 231 -19.00 13.10 1.90
C ALA A 231 -19.95 12.74 3.06
N ALA A 232 -19.57 11.81 3.95
CA ALA A 232 -20.38 11.45 5.10
C ALA A 232 -19.61 11.10 6.39
N MET A 233 -18.27 11.07 6.44
CA MET A 233 -17.63 10.28 7.51
C MET A 233 -16.43 10.87 8.27
N ASN A 234 -15.83 12.00 7.86
CA ASN A 234 -14.59 12.44 8.51
C ASN A 234 -14.73 13.03 9.92
N ASN A 235 -15.93 13.38 10.39
CA ASN A 235 -16.27 13.58 11.81
C ASN A 235 -17.75 14.02 11.94
N PRO A 236 -18.74 13.10 11.87
CA PRO A 236 -20.11 13.51 12.16
C PRO A 236 -20.21 13.87 13.63
N ASP A 237 -20.73 15.05 13.97
CA ASP A 237 -21.13 15.34 15.35
C ASP A 237 -22.06 14.19 15.80
N PRO A 238 -21.68 13.39 16.82
CA PRO A 238 -22.43 12.20 17.23
C PRO A 238 -23.90 12.51 17.51
N LEU A 239 -24.21 13.76 17.86
CA LEU A 239 -25.55 14.25 18.17
C LEU A 239 -26.45 14.46 16.94
N THR A 240 -25.93 14.28 15.72
CA THR A 240 -26.67 14.54 14.46
C THR A 240 -26.76 13.34 13.51
N LEU A 241 -26.26 12.17 13.93
CA LEU A 241 -26.20 10.98 13.09
C LEU A 241 -27.58 10.35 12.87
N ASP A 242 -27.95 10.16 11.61
CA ASP A 242 -29.07 9.29 11.25
C ASP A 242 -28.64 7.81 11.26
N ALA A 243 -29.63 6.91 11.27
CA ALA A 243 -29.38 5.48 11.33
C ALA A 243 -28.59 4.95 10.11
N ALA A 244 -28.70 5.61 8.95
CA ALA A 244 -27.98 5.23 7.74
C ALA A 244 -26.48 5.53 7.87
N THR A 245 -26.13 6.67 8.46
CA THR A 245 -24.74 7.09 8.67
C THR A 245 -24.06 6.21 9.73
N ILE A 246 -24.78 5.84 10.79
CA ILE A 246 -24.29 4.87 11.79
C ILE A 246 -24.04 3.51 11.14
N GLN A 247 -24.94 3.04 10.26
CA GLN A 247 -24.76 1.77 9.57
C GLN A 247 -23.60 1.81 8.57
N ALA A 248 -23.41 2.91 7.85
CA ALA A 248 -22.25 3.10 6.99
C ALA A 248 -20.95 3.09 7.81
N TRP A 249 -20.96 3.73 8.98
CA TRP A 249 -19.83 3.70 9.91
C TRP A 249 -19.55 2.30 10.44
N LEU A 250 -20.56 1.57 10.89
CA LEU A 250 -20.39 0.18 11.37
C LEU A 250 -19.88 -0.73 10.28
N THR A 251 -20.42 -0.59 9.06
CA THR A 251 -19.94 -1.31 7.89
C THR A 251 -18.47 -1.01 7.62
N ARG A 252 -18.05 0.26 7.69
CA ARG A 252 -16.64 0.68 7.49
C ARG A 252 -15.74 0.19 8.62
N ALA A 253 -16.12 0.41 9.87
CA ALA A 253 -15.37 -0.02 11.04
C ALA A 253 -15.23 -1.54 11.10
N CYS A 254 -16.25 -2.29 10.66
CA CYS A 254 -16.14 -3.73 10.47
C CYS A 254 -15.14 -4.10 9.38
N ARG A 255 -15.23 -3.43 8.22
CA ARG A 255 -14.33 -3.69 7.10
C ARG A 255 -12.88 -3.48 7.50
N ILE A 256 -12.59 -2.37 8.21
CA ILE A 256 -11.25 -1.99 8.67
C ILE A 256 -10.76 -2.91 9.78
N ALA A 257 -11.55 -3.12 10.82
CA ALA A 257 -11.11 -3.91 11.97
C ALA A 257 -11.07 -5.41 11.68
N ASN A 258 -11.87 -5.89 10.71
CA ASN A 258 -12.11 -7.30 10.42
C ASN A 258 -12.46 -8.14 11.67
N ARG A 259 -12.99 -7.48 12.70
CA ARG A 259 -13.46 -8.02 13.98
C ARG A 259 -14.42 -7.03 14.63
N ASN A 260 -15.18 -7.47 15.61
CA ASN A 260 -15.91 -6.53 16.47
C ASN A 260 -14.93 -5.73 17.33
N LEU A 261 -15.17 -4.41 17.42
CA LEU A 261 -14.48 -3.56 18.40
C LEU A 261 -14.82 -4.02 19.81
N THR A 262 -13.85 -4.00 20.71
CA THR A 262 -14.10 -4.23 22.14
C THR A 262 -14.94 -3.09 22.71
N HIS A 263 -15.60 -3.33 23.85
CA HIS A 263 -16.34 -2.26 24.54
C HIS A 263 -15.46 -1.04 24.88
N ALA A 264 -14.17 -1.25 25.16
CA ALA A 264 -13.23 -0.17 25.43
C ALA A 264 -12.91 0.65 24.17
N GLU A 265 -12.64 -0.02 23.05
CA GLU A 265 -12.44 0.64 21.74
C GLU A 265 -13.71 1.37 21.30
N TRP A 266 -14.89 0.74 21.48
CA TRP A 266 -16.16 1.36 21.18
C TRP A 266 -16.39 2.65 21.97
N ALA A 267 -16.20 2.63 23.29
CA ALA A 267 -16.37 3.82 24.13
C ALA A 267 -15.38 4.93 23.76
N GLN A 268 -14.18 4.59 23.30
CA GLN A 268 -13.19 5.56 22.84
C GLN A 268 -13.63 6.29 21.56
N TYR A 269 -14.24 5.58 20.60
CA TYR A 269 -14.63 6.16 19.30
C TYR A 269 -16.06 6.71 19.27
N MET A 270 -16.99 6.12 20.04
CA MET A 270 -18.43 6.41 20.00
C MET A 270 -18.95 7.10 21.26
N GLY A 271 -18.11 7.31 22.29
CA GLY A 271 -18.50 7.98 23.53
C GLY A 271 -19.58 7.20 24.30
N ASP A 272 -20.69 7.88 24.62
CA ASP A 272 -21.80 7.35 25.42
C ASP A 272 -22.81 6.49 24.63
N GLU A 273 -22.57 6.27 23.32
CA GLU A 273 -23.48 5.47 22.49
C GLU A 273 -23.50 3.99 22.94
N PRO A 274 -24.69 3.35 23.00
CA PRO A 274 -24.80 1.94 23.34
C PRO A 274 -24.03 1.09 22.34
N TYR A 275 -23.25 0.15 22.87
CA TYR A 275 -22.45 -0.78 22.07
C TYR A 275 -23.29 -1.48 21.00
N ARG A 276 -22.82 -1.44 19.76
CA ARG A 276 -23.34 -2.24 18.65
C ARG A 276 -22.21 -3.07 18.07
N LYS A 277 -22.55 -4.27 17.59
CA LYS A 277 -21.60 -5.08 16.84
C LYS A 277 -21.17 -4.33 15.60
N THR A 278 -19.87 -4.20 15.43
CA THR A 278 -19.27 -3.57 14.25
C THR A 278 -19.49 -4.50 13.05
N CYS A 279 -19.16 -5.78 13.21
CA CYS A 279 -19.37 -6.83 12.22
C CYS A 279 -20.52 -7.76 12.63
N GLU A 280 -21.66 -7.68 11.93
CA GLU A 280 -22.80 -8.57 12.17
C GLU A 280 -22.48 -10.06 11.92
N GLN A 281 -21.54 -10.34 11.02
CA GLN A 281 -21.14 -11.69 10.63
C GLN A 281 -20.27 -12.45 11.66
N TRP A 282 -19.80 -11.78 12.72
CA TRP A 282 -19.00 -12.42 13.77
C TRP A 282 -19.86 -12.62 15.02
N GLU A 283 -20.18 -13.89 15.34
CA GLU A 283 -20.82 -14.23 16.61
C GLU A 283 -19.85 -14.06 17.78
N GLU A 284 -20.36 -13.64 18.93
CA GLU A 284 -19.55 -13.54 20.16
C GLU A 284 -19.32 -14.93 20.72
N GLY A 285 -18.04 -15.36 20.70
CA GLY A 285 -17.55 -16.48 21.49
C GLY A 285 -17.51 -17.83 20.78
N LYS A 286 -16.33 -18.17 20.29
CA LYS A 286 -15.52 -19.25 20.89
C LYS A 286 -14.06 -18.84 20.94
#